data_AF-A0AAE1E069-F1
#
_entry.id   AF-A0AAE1E069-F1
#
_cell.length_a   1.000
_cell.length_b   1.000
_cell.length_c   1.000
_cell.angle_alpha   90.00
_cell.angle_beta   90.00
_cell.angle_gamma   90.00
#
_symmetry.space_group_name_H-M   'P 1'
#
loop_
_entity.id
_entity.type
_entity.pdbx_description
1 polymer ?
#
loop_
_entity_poly.entity_id
_entity_poly.type
_entity_poly.pdbx_seq_one_letter_code
_entity_poly.pdbx_strand_id
1 'polypeptide(L)' 'YVNLKKCGACKSIRYCSRACQKGDWKIHKTECPVMKRVLNVLTDSIRLYLRFVILHLVSHQILAQTF' A
#
# COMPACT_ATOMS: atom_id res chain seq x y z
N TYR A 1 -19.13 -5.19 -16.10
CA TYR A 1 -18.76 -5.30 -14.68
C TYR A 1 -17.30 -5.72 -14.56
N VAL A 2 -16.43 -4.90 -13.97
CA VAL A 2 -15.02 -5.27 -13.75
C VAL A 2 -14.93 -6.09 -12.46
N ASN A 3 -14.51 -7.35 -12.57
CA ASN A 3 -14.30 -8.20 -11.40
C ASN A 3 -12.94 -7.91 -10.77
N LEU A 4 -12.92 -7.23 -9.63
CA LEU A 4 -11.70 -6.84 -8.93
C LEU A 4 -11.17 -7.97 -8.04
N LYS A 5 -9.89 -8.27 -8.16
CA LYS A 5 -9.19 -9.31 -7.39
C LYS A 5 -8.61 -8.73 -6.11
N LYS A 6 -8.93 -9.34 -4.96
CA LYS A 6 -8.36 -8.95 -3.66
C LYS A 6 -6.89 -9.34 -3.56
N CYS A 7 -6.10 -8.55 -2.86
CA CYS A 7 -4.78 -8.98 -2.39
C CYS A 7 -4.93 -10.24 -1.52
N GLY A 8 -4.20 -11.31 -1.84
CA GLY A 8 -4.30 -12.58 -1.10
C GLY A 8 -3.86 -12.48 0.36
N ALA A 9 -2.96 -11.55 0.68
CA ALA A 9 -2.40 -11.40 2.03
C ALA A 9 -3.29 -10.55 2.96
N CYS A 10 -3.63 -9.32 2.57
CA CYS A 10 -4.43 -8.43 3.41
C CYS A 10 -5.94 -8.56 3.18
N LYS A 11 -6.38 -9.12 2.04
CA LYS A 11 -7.79 -9.26 1.65
C LYS A 11 -8.62 -7.96 1.59
N SER A 12 -7.97 -6.80 1.76
CA SER A 12 -8.58 -5.47 1.79
C SER A 12 -8.50 -4.77 0.43
N ILE A 13 -7.28 -4.53 -0.07
CA ILE A 13 -7.07 -3.83 -1.35
C ILE A 13 -7.43 -4.73 -2.54
N ARG A 14 -8.05 -4.13 -3.56
CA ARG A 14 -8.49 -4.80 -4.78
C ARG A 14 -7.80 -4.23 -6.02
N TYR A 15 -7.53 -5.09 -6.99
CA TYR A 15 -6.85 -4.77 -8.24
C TYR A 15 -7.60 -5.34 -9.44
N CYS A 16 -7.59 -4.64 -10.57
CA CYS A 16 -8.18 -5.17 -11.81
C CYS A 16 -7.33 -6.30 -12.44
N SER A 17 -6.03 -6.35 -12.14
CA SER A 17 -5.11 -7.36 -12.67
C SER A 17 -3.92 -7.62 -11.74
N ARG A 18 -3.20 -8.74 -11.99
CA ARG A 18 -1.94 -9.04 -11.30
C ARG A 18 -0.84 -8.02 -11.62
N ALA A 19 -0.88 -7.42 -12.82
CA ALA A 19 0.04 -6.35 -13.20
C ALA A 19 -0.14 -5.11 -12.32
N CYS A 20 -1.39 -4.69 -12.07
CA CYS A 20 -1.70 -3.57 -11.17
C CYS A 20 -1.27 -3.85 -9.73
N GLN A 21 -1.50 -5.09 -9.25
CA GLN A 21 -1.01 -5.50 -7.93
C GLN A 21 0.53 -5.42 -7.84
N LYS A 22 1.24 -5.91 -8.86
CA LYS A 22 2.71 -5.90 -8.90
C LYS A 22 3.25 -4.46 -8.96
N GLY A 23 2.58 -3.57 -9.70
CA GLY A 23 2.94 -2.15 -9.78
C GLY A 23 2.80 -1.43 -8.43
N ASP A 24 1.69 -1.67 -7.72
CA ASP A 24 1.43 -1.08 -6.39
C ASP A 24 2.29 -1.71 -5.29
N TRP A 25 2.89 -2.89 -5.52
CA TRP A 25 3.60 -3.67 -4.49
C TRP A 25 4.74 -2.90 -3.82
N LYS A 26 5.43 -1.99 -4.52
CA LYS A 26 6.51 -1.17 -3.95
C LYS A 26 6.08 -0.44 -2.67
N ILE A 27 4.85 0.09 -2.67
CA ILE A 27 4.27 0.81 -1.52
C ILE A 27 3.41 -0.14 -0.70
N HIS A 28 2.56 -0.94 -1.36
CA HIS A 28 1.62 -1.83 -0.69
C HIS A 28 2.31 -2.87 0.19
N LYS A 29 3.55 -3.29 -0.11
CA LYS A 29 4.31 -4.22 0.75
C LYS A 29 4.40 -3.71 2.20
N THR A 30 4.62 -2.42 2.39
CA THR A 30 4.71 -1.78 3.71
C THR A 30 3.34 -1.61 4.36
N GLU A 31 2.30 -1.32 3.57
CA GLU A 31 0.93 -1.16 4.05
C GLU A 31 0.23 -2.49 4.36
N CYS A 32 0.56 -3.56 3.64
CA CYS A 32 -0.17 -4.82 3.62
C CYS A 32 -0.35 -5.45 5.01
N PRO A 33 0.67 -5.48 5.89
CA PRO A 33 0.49 -5.97 7.26
C PRO A 33 -0.51 -5.15 8.08
N VAL A 34 -0.52 -3.82 7.91
CA VAL A 34 -1.46 -2.91 8.58
C VAL A 34 -2.87 -3.18 8.08
N MET A 35 -3.04 -3.26 6.76
CA MET A 35 -4.31 -3.55 6.10
C MET A 35 -4.88 -4.93 6.46
N LYS A 36 -4.03 -5.89 6.79
CA LYS A 36 -4.45 -7.23 7.26
C LYS A 36 -5.05 -7.19 8.66
N ARG A 37 -4.52 -6.34 9.55
CA ARG A 37 -4.93 -6.25 10.96
C ARG A 37 -6.10 -5.28 11.16
N VAL A 38 -6.09 -4.18 10.41
CA VAL A 38 -7.03 -3.07 10.55
C VAL A 38 -8.00 -3.10 9.36
N LEU A 39 -8.82 -4.15 9.29
CA LEU A 39 -9.83 -4.29 8.25
C LEU A 39 -10.88 -3.17 8.41
N ASN A 40 -11.30 -2.55 7.29
CA ASN A 40 -12.43 -1.61 7.18
C ASN A 40 -12.34 -0.25 7.91
N VAL A 41 -11.23 0.11 8.58
CA VAL A 41 -11.09 1.42 9.25
C VAL A 41 -10.34 2.44 8.38
N LEU A 42 -9.46 1.98 7.49
CA LEU A 42 -8.67 2.90 6.68
C LEU A 42 -9.52 3.45 5.53
N THR A 43 -10.09 4.64 5.71
CA THR A 43 -10.69 5.40 4.61
C THR A 43 -9.62 5.72 3.56
N ASP A 44 -10.03 5.96 2.32
CA ASP A 44 -9.11 6.30 1.23
C ASP A 44 -8.25 7.53 1.57
N SER A 45 -8.80 8.49 2.32
CA SER A 45 -8.08 9.67 2.82
C SER A 45 -6.97 9.32 3.82
N ILE A 46 -7.24 8.42 4.77
CA ILE A 46 -6.21 8.01 5.75
C ILE A 46 -5.13 7.19 5.03
N ARG A 47 -5.51 6.33 4.08
CA ARG A 47 -4.54 5.60 3.26
C ARG A 47 -3.66 6.54 2.44
N LEU A 48 -4.24 7.59 1.89
CA LEU A 48 -3.49 8.62 1.17
C LEU A 48 -2.49 9.32 2.10
N TYR A 49 -2.93 9.75 3.29
CA TYR A 49 -2.03 10.34 4.28
C TYR A 49 -0.90 9.38 4.69
N LEU A 50 -1.22 8.12 4.94
CA LEU A 50 -0.24 7.07 5.22
C LEU A 50 0.79 6.95 4.07
N ARG A 51 0.35 7.01 2.81
CA ARG A 51 1.24 6.99 1.64
C ARG A 51 2.16 8.19 1.59
N PHE A 52 1.66 9.39 1.89
CA PHE A 52 2.51 10.58 1.97
C PHE A 52 3.60 10.42 3.03
N VAL A 53 3.24 9.94 4.22
CA VAL A 53 4.20 9.68 5.30
C VAL A 53 5.21 8.61 4.89
N ILE A 54 4.77 7.47 4.35
CA ILE A 54 5.68 6.40 3.90
C ILE A 54 6.63 6.90 2.82
N LEU A 55 6.14 7.61 1.80
CA LEU A 55 6.97 8.12 0.72
C LEU A 55 7.98 9.17 1.22
N HIS A 56 7.56 10.06 2.11
CA HIS A 56 8.45 11.04 2.73
C HIS A 56 9.55 10.34 3.54
N LEU A 57 9.19 9.39 4.41
CA LEU A 57 10.15 8.64 5.21
C LEU A 57 11.13 7.85 4.33
N VAL A 58 10.67 7.23 3.25
CA VAL A 58 11.53 6.50 2.31
C VAL A 58 12.47 7.46 1.55
N SER A 59 11.97 8.61 1.08
CA SER A 59 12.79 9.63 0.42
C SER A 59 13.86 10.22 1.34
N HIS A 60 13.53 10.47 2.60
CA HIS A 60 14.46 11.00 3.59
C HIS A 60 15.42 9.94 4.16
N GLN A 61 15.01 8.67 4.27
CA GLN A 61 15.91 7.57 4.64
C GLN A 61 16.93 7.24 3.55
N ILE A 62 16.60 7.40 2.26
CA ILE A 62 17.56 7.23 1.15
C ILE A 62 18.66 8.29 1.23
N LEU A 63 18.35 9.54 1.63
CA LEU A 63 19.35 10.59 1.82
C LEU A 63 20.23 10.39 3.07
N ALA A 64 19.73 9.68 4.09
CA ALA A 64 20.45 9.42 5.34
C ALA A 64 21.35 8.16 5.28
N GLN A 65 21.33 7.40 4.18
CA GLN A 65 22.14 6.19 3.98
C GLN A 65 23.25 6.36 2.92
N THR A 66 23.46 7.57 2.42
CA THR A 66 24.57 7.92 1.53
C THR A 66 25.43 9.02 2.14
N PHE A 67 25.98 8.77 3.32
CA PHE A 67 27.18 9.40 3.89
C PHE A 67 27.82 8.45 4.89
#